data_AF-A0AAN6E3U9-F1
#
_entry.id   AF-A0AAN6E3U9-F1
#
_cell.length_a   1.000
_cell.length_b   1.000
_cell.length_c   1.000
_cell.angle_alpha   90.00
_cell.angle_beta   90.00
_cell.angle_gamma   90.00
#
_symmetry.space_group_name_H-M   'P 1'
#
loop_
_entity.id
_entity.type
_entity.pdbx_description
1 polymer ?
#
loop_
_entity_poly.entity_id
_entity_poly.type
_entity_poly.pdbx_seq_one_letter_code
_entity_poly.pdbx_strand_id
1 'polypeptide(L)'
;MLGSKVLLLAGSILGVAAQAPLPVVDLGYELHQATFNVSRKCLQAELGGLKGPVPFQQAIVQSPGFQMTPSATLQESIYNSFLTIAGVDNLDEARNLSTQDLQLANYKLVGSSYPYGSSTFNPVVDQAFAPTLPGQLLLHGQFDHSLRIMAGHNILEGLEFMNPFAQNETAFEDTLRLCFPTITDAEVEYISYTLYPPVFDGSVGYTTPTGRSELMITEAFFTCNTNFLARAYDNNVFNYMFSVSPSLHGDDIPYTYYDGPSASVKNDTLAVIMQEYFTNFVMTSNPNGAGLPAFPTYGASATVLDLNLTTIGPIPDNVANERCLWWQKGLYA
;
A
#
# COMPACT_ATOMS: atom_id res chain seq x y z
N MET A 1 14.79 -25.68 17.87
CA MET A 1 14.67 -24.55 16.93
C MET A 1 13.26 -23.99 17.09
N LEU A 2 13.11 -22.84 17.74
CA LEU A 2 11.83 -22.14 17.71
C LEU A 2 11.68 -21.58 16.29
N GLY A 3 10.61 -21.95 15.59
CA GLY A 3 10.36 -21.45 14.24
C GLY A 3 10.05 -19.95 14.27
N SER A 4 10.84 -19.15 13.54
CA SER A 4 10.53 -17.75 13.28
C SER A 4 9.22 -17.64 12.50
N LYS A 5 8.33 -16.75 12.93
CA LYS A 5 7.11 -16.42 12.19
C LYS A 5 7.28 -15.08 11.52
N VAL A 6 7.17 -15.07 10.19
CA VAL A 6 7.27 -13.86 9.36
C VAL A 6 5.96 -13.66 8.62
N LEU A 7 5.52 -12.41 8.55
CA LEU A 7 4.39 -11.99 7.73
C LEU A 7 4.95 -11.31 6.47
N LEU A 8 4.60 -11.84 5.30
CA LEU A 8 4.87 -11.22 4.00
C LEU A 8 3.55 -10.59 3.53
N LEU A 9 3.54 -9.27 3.34
CA LEU A 9 2.40 -8.55 2.79
C LEU A 9 2.81 -7.99 1.43
N ALA A 10 2.19 -8.50 0.37
CA ALA A 10 2.21 -7.89 -0.96
C ALA A 10 0.82 -7.30 -1.20
N GLY A 11 0.75 -6.00 -1.50
CA GLY A 11 -0.44 -5.41 -2.10
C GLY A 11 -0.31 -5.55 -3.61
N SER A 12 -1.25 -6.23 -4.26
CA SER A 12 -1.49 -6.01 -5.68
C SER A 12 -2.92 -6.36 -6.09
N ILE A 13 -3.29 -5.81 -7.23
CA ILE A 13 -4.46 -6.15 -8.03
C ILE A 13 -3.88 -6.69 -9.34
N LEU A 14 -4.14 -7.98 -9.63
CA LEU A 14 -4.29 -8.62 -10.96
C LEU A 14 -3.83 -10.07 -10.91
N GLY A 15 -4.73 -10.96 -10.50
CA GLY A 15 -4.61 -12.40 -10.73
C GLY A 15 -5.66 -12.87 -11.73
N VAL A 16 -5.24 -13.37 -12.90
CA VAL A 16 -6.12 -14.20 -13.75
C VAL A 16 -6.38 -15.50 -12.97
N ALA A 17 -7.55 -15.61 -12.36
CA ALA A 17 -7.91 -16.81 -11.62
C ALA A 17 -8.11 -18.01 -12.56
N ALA A 18 -7.28 -19.04 -12.41
CA ALA A 18 -7.63 -20.38 -12.87
C ALA A 18 -8.87 -20.87 -12.10
N GLN A 19 -9.82 -21.48 -12.81
CA GLN A 19 -11.12 -21.93 -12.32
C GLN A 19 -11.03 -22.68 -10.98
N ALA A 20 -11.45 -22.02 -9.90
CA ALA A 20 -11.62 -22.62 -8.59
C ALA A 20 -13.08 -23.12 -8.40
N PRO A 21 -13.31 -24.30 -7.79
CA PRO A 21 -14.64 -24.89 -7.60
C PRO A 21 -15.47 -24.28 -6.45
N LEU A 22 -15.06 -23.13 -5.90
CA LEU A 22 -15.77 -22.41 -4.84
C LEU A 22 -16.04 -20.97 -5.27
N PRO A 23 -17.11 -20.32 -4.77
CA PRO A 23 -17.46 -18.97 -5.20
C PRO A 23 -16.33 -17.98 -4.87
N VAL A 24 -15.81 -17.36 -5.93
CA VAL A 24 -14.79 -16.31 -5.85
C VAL A 24 -15.51 -14.99 -5.52
N VAL A 25 -15.15 -14.39 -4.38
CA VAL A 25 -15.49 -12.99 -4.08
C VAL A 25 -14.20 -12.20 -4.29
N ASP A 26 -14.20 -11.39 -5.34
CA ASP A 26 -13.12 -10.46 -5.65
C ASP A 26 -13.21 -9.26 -4.69
N LEU A 27 -12.20 -9.11 -3.84
CA LEU A 27 -12.11 -8.05 -2.82
C LEU A 27 -11.07 -6.97 -3.19
N GLY A 28 -10.53 -6.95 -4.41
CA GLY A 28 -9.57 -5.92 -4.82
C GLY A 28 -8.21 -5.96 -4.11
N TYR A 29 -7.89 -7.07 -3.43
CA TYR A 29 -6.58 -7.39 -2.87
C TYR A 29 -6.24 -8.82 -3.29
N GLU A 30 -4.97 -9.10 -3.59
CA GLU A 30 -4.50 -10.43 -4.04
C GLU A 30 -5.21 -11.64 -3.42
N LEU A 31 -5.57 -12.58 -4.29
CA LEU A 31 -6.03 -13.92 -3.96
C LEU A 31 -4.85 -14.78 -3.46
N HIS A 32 -4.53 -14.65 -2.17
CA HIS A 32 -3.92 -15.74 -1.43
C HIS A 32 -4.96 -16.30 -0.44
N GLN A 33 -5.30 -17.59 -0.60
CA GLN A 33 -6.13 -18.33 0.35
C GLN A 33 -5.40 -18.47 1.70
N ALA A 34 -5.39 -17.41 2.50
CA ALA A 34 -5.24 -17.54 3.93
C ALA A 34 -6.60 -17.98 4.49
N THR A 35 -6.67 -19.17 5.06
CA THR A 35 -7.80 -19.54 5.90
C THR A 35 -7.85 -18.52 7.03
N PHE A 36 -8.93 -17.73 7.09
CA PHE A 36 -9.21 -16.85 8.22
C PHE A 36 -9.59 -17.73 9.42
N ASN A 37 -8.57 -18.34 10.03
CA ASN A 37 -8.74 -19.09 11.24
C ASN A 37 -8.90 -18.05 12.34
N VAL A 38 -10.11 -17.91 12.88
CA VAL A 38 -10.44 -17.10 14.06
C VAL A 38 -9.77 -17.73 15.30
N SER A 39 -8.45 -17.85 15.25
CA SER A 39 -7.64 -18.05 16.43
C SER A 39 -7.43 -16.67 17.02
N ARG A 40 -7.66 -16.54 18.34
CA ARG A 40 -7.57 -15.29 19.12
C ARG A 40 -6.20 -14.58 19.08
N LYS A 41 -5.28 -14.99 18.20
CA LYS A 41 -3.90 -14.51 18.08
C LYS A 41 -3.75 -13.37 17.07
N CYS A 42 -4.54 -13.32 15.99
CA CYS A 42 -4.55 -12.13 15.12
C CYS A 42 -5.31 -10.94 15.76
N LEU A 43 -6.22 -11.21 16.71
CA LEU A 43 -6.88 -10.20 17.55
C LEU A 43 -5.91 -9.51 18.54
N GLN A 44 -4.66 -9.96 18.70
CA GLN A 44 -3.71 -9.30 19.62
C GLN A 44 -3.12 -8.00 19.06
N ALA A 45 -3.22 -7.77 17.74
CA ALA A 45 -2.82 -6.51 17.09
C ALA A 45 -3.88 -5.39 17.22
N GLU A 46 -4.95 -5.61 17.97
CA GLU A 46 -6.02 -4.63 18.20
C GLU A 46 -5.50 -3.36 18.89
N LEU A 47 -6.11 -2.21 18.54
CA LEU A 47 -5.86 -0.89 19.13
C LEU A 47 -4.42 -0.37 18.95
N GLY A 48 -3.83 -0.49 17.76
CA GLY A 48 -2.50 0.07 17.51
C GLY A 48 -1.40 -0.56 18.38
N GLY A 49 -1.37 -1.89 18.47
CA GLY A 49 -0.34 -2.61 19.24
C GLY A 49 -0.48 -2.52 20.76
N LEU A 50 -1.55 -1.91 21.29
CA LEU A 50 -1.77 -1.75 22.74
C LEU A 50 -2.27 -3.02 23.44
N LYS A 51 -2.71 -4.05 22.70
CA LYS A 51 -3.21 -5.32 23.28
C LYS A 51 -2.18 -6.45 23.35
N GLY A 52 -0.90 -6.10 23.24
CA GLY A 52 0.22 -7.03 23.36
C GLY A 52 0.91 -7.30 22.02
N PRO A 53 1.98 -8.10 22.05
CA PRO A 53 2.79 -8.32 20.86
C PRO A 53 2.02 -9.10 19.79
N VAL A 54 2.30 -8.79 18.53
CA VAL A 54 1.75 -9.50 17.38
C VAL A 54 2.35 -10.92 17.28
N PRO A 55 1.69 -11.89 16.61
CA PRO A 55 2.13 -13.29 16.62
C PRO A 55 3.31 -13.60 15.69
N PHE A 56 4.04 -12.58 15.22
CA PHE A 56 5.20 -12.65 14.32
C PHE A 56 6.30 -11.72 14.83
N GLN A 57 7.54 -11.92 14.37
CA GLN A 57 8.72 -11.18 14.87
C GLN A 57 9.29 -10.23 13.80
N GLN A 58 8.86 -10.41 12.55
CA GLN A 58 9.42 -9.73 11.40
C GLN A 58 8.33 -9.51 10.36
N ALA A 59 8.45 -8.43 9.59
CA ALA A 59 7.59 -8.15 8.45
C ALA A 59 8.42 -7.73 7.23
N ILE A 60 8.07 -8.27 6.08
CA ILE A 60 8.46 -7.76 4.77
C ILE A 60 7.21 -7.09 4.19
N VAL A 61 7.29 -5.79 3.93
CA VAL A 61 6.16 -4.95 3.52
C VAL A 61 6.44 -4.42 2.11
N GLN A 62 5.89 -5.08 1.10
CA GLN A 62 6.08 -4.70 -0.30
C GLN A 62 4.94 -3.78 -0.74
N SER A 63 5.30 -2.58 -1.21
CA SER A 63 4.37 -1.56 -1.70
C SER A 63 3.22 -1.30 -0.73
N PRO A 64 3.47 -0.81 0.50
CA PRO A 64 2.42 -0.57 1.49
C PRO A 64 1.38 0.44 0.99
N GLY A 65 0.34 -0.07 0.33
CA GLY A 65 -0.78 0.68 -0.20
C GLY A 65 -1.88 0.82 0.86
N PHE A 66 -2.31 2.05 1.13
CA PHE A 66 -3.41 2.29 2.05
C PHE A 66 -4.23 3.52 1.64
N GLN A 67 -5.48 3.32 1.23
CA GLN A 67 -6.40 4.43 1.00
C GLN A 67 -6.86 5.02 2.34
N MET A 68 -6.54 6.29 2.56
CA MET A 68 -6.71 6.96 3.83
C MET A 68 -8.18 7.31 4.09
N THR A 69 -8.88 6.41 4.78
CA THR A 69 -10.32 6.58 5.07
C THR A 69 -10.56 6.82 6.57
N PRO A 70 -10.61 8.08 7.04
CA PRO A 70 -10.57 8.42 8.46
C PRO A 70 -11.93 8.32 9.17
N SER A 71 -13.04 8.31 8.43
CA SER A 71 -14.40 8.33 8.99
C SER A 71 -15.34 7.37 8.28
N ALA A 72 -16.41 6.99 8.99
CA ALA A 72 -17.45 6.07 8.52
C ALA A 72 -18.31 6.61 7.35
N THR A 73 -18.22 7.90 7.02
CA THR A 73 -19.07 8.55 6.02
C THR A 73 -19.00 7.87 4.65
N LEU A 74 -17.80 7.51 4.21
CA LEU A 74 -17.60 6.82 2.93
C LEU A 74 -18.20 5.41 2.97
N GLN A 75 -18.02 4.69 4.08
CA GLN A 75 -18.54 3.33 4.27
C GLN A 75 -20.05 3.30 4.29
N GLU A 76 -20.69 4.27 4.94
CA GLU A 76 -22.16 4.40 4.92
C GLU A 76 -22.67 4.68 3.50
N SER A 77 -21.97 5.52 2.73
CA SER A 77 -22.32 5.77 1.33
C SER A 77 -22.22 4.50 0.47
N ILE A 78 -21.12 3.74 0.64
CA ILE A 78 -20.91 2.46 -0.05
C ILE A 78 -21.96 1.43 0.36
N TYR A 79 -22.26 1.32 1.66
CA TYR A 79 -23.25 0.38 2.19
C TYR A 79 -24.65 0.67 1.65
N ASN A 80 -25.09 1.94 1.64
CA ASN A 80 -26.38 2.32 1.06
C ASN A 80 -26.44 2.07 -0.46
N SER A 81 -25.32 2.29 -1.16
CA SER A 81 -25.21 1.97 -2.59
C SER A 81 -25.32 0.45 -2.83
N PHE A 82 -24.66 -0.36 -2.00
CA PHE A 82 -24.78 -1.81 -2.02
C PHE A 82 -26.23 -2.27 -1.82
N LEU A 83 -26.91 -1.79 -0.78
CA LEU A 83 -28.31 -2.14 -0.52
C LEU A 83 -29.21 -1.82 -1.72
N THR A 84 -29.05 -0.63 -2.30
CA THR A 84 -29.80 -0.19 -3.49
C THR A 84 -29.54 -1.10 -4.69
N ILE A 85 -28.27 -1.43 -4.96
CA ILE A 85 -27.87 -2.27 -6.10
C ILE A 85 -28.35 -3.72 -5.93
N ALA A 86 -28.29 -4.22 -4.70
CA ALA A 86 -28.71 -5.57 -4.32
C ALA A 86 -30.23 -5.71 -4.21
N GLY A 87 -30.98 -4.59 -4.16
CA GLY A 87 -32.43 -4.57 -4.06
C GLY A 87 -32.95 -5.06 -2.70
N VAL A 88 -32.23 -4.75 -1.63
CA VAL A 88 -32.56 -5.12 -0.24
C VAL A 88 -32.55 -3.88 0.66
N ASP A 89 -33.28 -3.92 1.76
CA ASP A 89 -33.43 -2.76 2.65
C ASP A 89 -32.38 -2.72 3.77
N ASN A 90 -31.75 -3.85 4.09
CA ASN A 90 -30.83 -3.97 5.22
C ASN A 90 -29.89 -5.18 5.11
N LEU A 91 -28.93 -5.26 6.03
CA LEU A 91 -27.92 -6.31 6.08
C LEU A 91 -28.50 -7.71 6.32
N ASP A 92 -29.61 -7.84 7.06
CA ASP A 92 -30.20 -9.15 7.33
C ASP A 92 -30.85 -9.73 6.08
N GLU A 93 -31.48 -8.89 5.26
CA GLU A 93 -31.92 -9.28 3.91
C GLU A 93 -30.74 -9.60 2.99
N ALA A 94 -29.69 -8.76 3.00
CA ALA A 94 -28.49 -9.01 2.21
C ALA A 94 -27.85 -10.38 2.52
N ARG A 95 -27.85 -10.80 3.79
CA ARG A 95 -27.34 -12.12 4.22
C ARG A 95 -28.14 -13.31 3.69
N ASN A 96 -29.39 -13.09 3.28
CA ASN A 96 -30.25 -14.13 2.72
C ASN A 96 -30.18 -14.22 1.20
N LEU A 97 -29.46 -13.29 0.54
CA LEU A 97 -29.24 -13.33 -0.90
C LEU A 97 -28.42 -14.57 -1.31
N SER A 98 -28.66 -15.05 -2.53
CA SER A 98 -27.81 -16.09 -3.09
C SER A 98 -26.39 -15.56 -3.32
N THR A 99 -25.41 -16.46 -3.35
CA THR A 99 -24.03 -16.09 -3.70
C THR A 99 -23.94 -15.40 -5.06
N GLN A 100 -24.76 -15.84 -6.03
CA GLN A 100 -24.82 -15.25 -7.36
C GLN A 100 -25.34 -13.81 -7.34
N ASP A 101 -26.36 -13.53 -6.53
CA ASP A 101 -26.91 -12.17 -6.38
C ASP A 101 -25.90 -11.24 -5.69
N LEU A 102 -25.21 -11.73 -4.66
CA LEU A 102 -24.14 -10.98 -3.99
C LEU A 102 -22.97 -10.69 -4.93
N GLN A 103 -22.54 -11.66 -5.72
CA GLN A 103 -21.49 -11.46 -6.73
C GLN A 103 -21.91 -10.43 -7.79
N LEU A 104 -23.17 -10.48 -8.24
CA LEU A 104 -23.69 -9.51 -9.20
C LEU A 104 -23.76 -8.10 -8.60
N ALA A 105 -24.20 -7.97 -7.34
CA ALA A 105 -24.23 -6.69 -6.64
C ALA A 105 -22.81 -6.12 -6.47
N ASN A 106 -21.86 -6.96 -6.06
CA ASN A 106 -20.45 -6.60 -5.93
C ASN A 106 -19.86 -6.14 -7.28
N TYR A 107 -20.10 -6.89 -8.35
CA TYR A 107 -19.65 -6.54 -9.70
C TYR A 107 -20.16 -5.16 -10.13
N LYS A 108 -21.45 -4.87 -9.89
CA LYS A 108 -22.04 -3.57 -10.23
C LYS A 108 -21.46 -2.45 -9.38
N LEU A 109 -21.30 -2.67 -8.08
CA LEU A 109 -20.77 -1.67 -7.16
C LEU A 109 -19.32 -1.32 -7.50
N VAL A 110 -18.45 -2.34 -7.59
CA VAL A 110 -17.03 -2.16 -7.95
C VAL A 110 -16.87 -1.63 -9.37
N GLY A 111 -17.64 -2.14 -10.33
CA GLY A 111 -17.64 -1.65 -11.71
C GLY A 111 -18.14 -0.21 -11.86
N SER A 112 -18.80 0.33 -10.84
CA SER A 112 -19.25 1.72 -10.78
C SER A 112 -18.38 2.58 -9.85
N SER A 113 -17.21 2.08 -9.42
CA SER A 113 -16.28 2.83 -8.57
C SER A 113 -15.91 4.15 -9.22
N TYR A 114 -15.97 5.22 -8.44
CA TYR A 114 -15.60 6.56 -8.86
C TYR A 114 -14.92 7.29 -7.69
N PRO A 115 -13.83 8.05 -7.93
CA PRO A 115 -13.16 8.29 -9.21
C PRO A 115 -12.42 7.08 -9.76
N TYR A 116 -11.96 7.18 -11.01
CA TYR A 116 -11.05 6.21 -11.61
C TYR A 116 -9.84 5.97 -10.71
N GLY A 117 -9.40 4.71 -10.59
CA GLY A 117 -8.26 4.33 -9.74
C GLY A 117 -8.59 4.19 -8.26
N SER A 118 -9.83 4.45 -7.83
CA SER A 118 -10.26 4.21 -6.45
C SER A 118 -10.61 2.74 -6.21
N SER A 119 -10.45 2.30 -4.96
CA SER A 119 -10.94 1.00 -4.49
C SER A 119 -12.25 1.21 -3.73
N THR A 120 -13.32 0.49 -4.10
CA THR A 120 -14.60 0.56 -3.36
C THR A 120 -14.42 0.09 -1.92
N PHE A 121 -13.68 -0.99 -1.70
CA PHE A 121 -13.47 -1.59 -0.39
C PHE A 121 -12.03 -1.40 0.03
N ASN A 122 -11.82 -0.84 1.23
CA ASN A 122 -10.50 -0.69 1.84
C ASN A 122 -10.60 -0.91 3.35
N PRO A 123 -9.48 -1.18 4.05
CA PRO A 123 -9.44 -1.04 5.50
C PRO A 123 -9.77 0.40 5.92
N VAL A 124 -10.45 0.54 7.05
CA VAL A 124 -11.06 1.80 7.50
C VAL A 124 -10.72 2.06 8.95
N VAL A 125 -10.81 3.32 9.39
CA VAL A 125 -10.82 3.63 10.82
C VAL A 125 -12.15 3.16 11.41
N ASP A 126 -12.10 2.15 12.28
CA ASP A 126 -13.27 1.51 12.88
C ASP A 126 -13.41 1.80 14.39
N GLN A 127 -12.50 2.59 14.96
CA GLN A 127 -12.45 2.92 16.39
C GLN A 127 -12.29 1.68 17.30
N ALA A 128 -11.90 0.54 16.72
CA ALA A 128 -11.75 -0.74 17.41
C ALA A 128 -10.43 -1.41 17.02
N PHE A 129 -10.35 -2.09 15.88
CA PHE A 129 -9.12 -2.71 15.42
C PHE A 129 -8.12 -1.65 14.94
N ALA A 130 -8.59 -0.69 14.13
CA ALA A 130 -7.87 0.45 13.61
C ALA A 130 -8.46 1.76 14.18
N PRO A 131 -7.99 2.22 15.36
CA PRO A 131 -8.59 3.37 16.04
C PRO A 131 -8.30 4.71 15.35
N THR A 132 -7.25 4.78 14.54
CA THR A 132 -6.91 5.93 13.71
C THR A 132 -6.08 5.47 12.51
N LEU A 133 -5.68 6.40 11.64
CA LEU A 133 -4.91 6.09 10.43
C LEU A 133 -3.56 5.45 10.79
N PRO A 134 -3.10 4.42 10.04
CA PRO A 134 -1.81 3.76 10.31
C PRO A 134 -0.63 4.72 10.41
N GLY A 135 -0.55 5.73 9.53
CA GLY A 135 0.49 6.76 9.58
C GLY A 135 0.53 7.51 10.92
N GLN A 136 -0.64 7.87 11.47
CA GLN A 136 -0.76 8.55 12.77
C GLN A 136 -0.48 7.62 13.95
N LEU A 137 -0.85 6.34 13.86
CA LEU A 137 -0.48 5.32 14.85
C LEU A 137 1.04 5.18 14.93
N LEU A 138 1.70 5.05 13.78
CA LEU A 138 3.17 5.00 13.67
C LEU A 138 3.81 6.28 14.21
N LEU A 139 3.28 7.46 13.87
CA LEU A 139 3.79 8.75 14.33
C LEU A 139 3.74 8.90 15.85
N HIS A 140 2.70 8.37 16.50
CA HIS A 140 2.48 8.50 17.93
C HIS A 140 3.02 7.32 18.76
N GLY A 141 3.78 6.39 18.16
CA GLY A 141 4.33 5.25 18.88
C GLY A 141 3.31 4.16 19.24
N GLN A 142 2.12 4.20 18.63
CA GLN A 142 1.03 3.24 18.86
C GLN A 142 1.11 2.07 17.87
N PHE A 143 2.15 1.26 18.03
CA PHE A 143 2.38 0.04 17.26
C PHE A 143 3.26 -0.93 18.06
N ASP A 144 3.48 -2.14 17.53
CA ASP A 144 4.40 -3.11 18.15
C ASP A 144 5.86 -2.79 17.80
N HIS A 145 6.62 -2.30 18.77
CA HIS A 145 8.03 -1.91 18.61
C HIS A 145 9.00 -3.09 18.51
N SER A 146 8.54 -4.33 18.73
CA SER A 146 9.42 -5.50 18.80
C SER A 146 9.81 -6.08 17.43
N LEU A 147 9.18 -5.60 16.35
CA LEU A 147 9.35 -6.14 15.01
C LEU A 147 10.65 -5.71 14.34
N ARG A 148 11.17 -6.58 13.48
CA ARG A 148 12.17 -6.21 12.46
C ARG A 148 11.46 -6.00 11.13
N ILE A 149 11.70 -4.84 10.53
CA ILE A 149 11.02 -4.43 9.29
C ILE A 149 11.99 -4.40 8.12
N MET A 150 11.54 -5.01 7.03
CA MET A 150 11.99 -4.70 5.69
C MET A 150 10.78 -4.13 4.93
N ALA A 151 10.97 -3.03 4.22
CA ALA A 151 9.91 -2.45 3.41
C ALA A 151 10.45 -2.08 2.03
N GLY A 152 9.59 -2.04 1.02
CA GLY A 152 9.99 -1.51 -0.26
C GLY A 152 8.84 -1.00 -1.07
N HIS A 153 9.17 -0.29 -2.13
CA HIS A 153 8.22 0.28 -3.07
C HIS A 153 8.77 0.27 -4.48
N ASN A 154 7.84 0.25 -5.44
CA ASN A 154 8.07 0.55 -6.84
C ASN A 154 8.14 2.08 -7.03
N ILE A 155 8.79 2.58 -8.09
CA ILE A 155 8.93 4.03 -8.26
C ILE A 155 7.68 4.72 -8.83
N LEU A 156 6.83 4.00 -9.56
CA LEU A 156 5.59 4.51 -10.17
C LEU A 156 4.35 3.80 -9.61
N GLU A 157 4.26 3.67 -8.28
CA GLU A 157 3.13 3.00 -7.59
C GLU A 157 1.76 3.56 -8.01
N GLY A 158 1.67 4.88 -8.14
CA GLY A 158 0.41 5.60 -8.29
C GLY A 158 -0.12 5.70 -9.72
N LEU A 159 0.64 5.26 -10.72
CA LEU A 159 0.28 5.52 -12.13
C LEU A 159 -1.06 4.85 -12.51
N GLU A 160 -1.35 3.68 -11.96
CA GLU A 160 -2.59 2.93 -12.24
C GLU A 160 -3.79 3.43 -11.41
N PHE A 161 -3.53 4.23 -10.36
CA PHE A 161 -4.54 4.68 -9.40
C PHE A 161 -4.87 6.18 -9.52
N MET A 162 -4.17 6.90 -10.39
CA MET A 162 -4.44 8.32 -10.65
C MET A 162 -5.58 8.52 -11.64
N ASN A 163 -6.28 9.65 -11.54
CA ASN A 163 -7.28 10.06 -12.53
C ASN A 163 -6.58 10.59 -13.80
N PRO A 164 -6.60 9.87 -14.93
CA PRO A 164 -5.88 10.29 -16.13
C PRO A 164 -6.49 11.55 -16.77
N PHE A 165 -7.69 11.96 -16.36
CA PHE A 165 -8.40 13.12 -16.86
C PHE A 165 -8.14 14.40 -16.03
N ALA A 166 -7.39 14.31 -14.93
CA ALA A 166 -7.01 15.46 -14.11
C ALA A 166 -5.94 16.34 -14.80
N GLN A 167 -6.37 17.07 -15.84
CA GLN A 167 -5.49 17.83 -16.74
C GLN A 167 -5.45 19.35 -16.45
N ASN A 168 -6.12 19.80 -15.39
CA ASN A 168 -6.14 21.19 -14.94
C ASN A 168 -6.33 21.26 -13.41
N GLU A 169 -6.15 22.44 -12.82
CA GLU A 169 -6.25 22.62 -11.36
C GLU A 169 -7.59 22.20 -10.78
N THR A 170 -8.71 22.58 -11.41
CA THR A 170 -10.04 22.19 -10.93
C THR A 170 -10.16 20.67 -10.85
N ALA A 171 -9.74 19.95 -11.88
CA ALA A 171 -9.80 18.49 -11.89
C ALA A 171 -8.81 17.81 -10.91
N PHE A 172 -7.66 18.44 -10.64
CA PHE A 172 -6.72 17.99 -9.61
C PHE A 172 -7.32 18.16 -8.21
N GLU A 173 -7.88 19.33 -7.92
CA GLU A 173 -8.55 19.62 -6.65
C GLU A 173 -9.82 18.78 -6.43
N ASP A 174 -10.59 18.53 -7.49
CA ASP A 174 -11.72 17.60 -7.46
C ASP A 174 -11.24 16.18 -7.09
N THR A 175 -10.08 15.75 -7.62
CA THR A 175 -9.48 14.47 -7.25
C THR A 175 -9.12 14.43 -5.77
N LEU A 176 -8.55 15.51 -5.20
CA LEU A 176 -8.28 15.60 -3.76
C LEU A 176 -9.55 15.44 -2.92
N ARG A 177 -10.64 16.13 -3.29
CA ARG A 177 -11.91 16.06 -2.55
C ARG A 177 -12.59 14.72 -2.65
N LEU A 178 -12.38 14.00 -3.75
CA LEU A 178 -12.87 12.64 -3.93
C LEU A 178 -12.05 11.64 -3.11
N CYS A 179 -10.73 11.79 -3.09
CA CYS A 179 -9.82 10.97 -2.27
C CYS A 179 -10.01 11.22 -0.77
N PHE A 180 -10.30 12.46 -0.39
CA PHE A 180 -10.40 12.92 1.00
C PHE A 180 -11.72 13.67 1.24
N PRO A 181 -12.85 12.97 1.47
CA PRO A 181 -14.17 13.59 1.54
C PRO A 181 -14.36 14.66 2.63
N THR A 182 -13.49 14.68 3.64
CA THR A 182 -13.53 15.64 4.76
C THR A 182 -12.52 16.77 4.63
N ILE A 183 -11.73 16.81 3.54
CA ILE A 183 -10.69 17.82 3.34
C ILE A 183 -11.26 19.24 3.25
N THR A 184 -10.61 20.18 3.91
CA THR A 184 -10.97 21.60 3.87
C THR A 184 -10.38 22.30 2.64
N ASP A 185 -10.95 23.45 2.28
CA ASP A 185 -10.43 24.27 1.17
C ASP A 185 -8.99 24.73 1.41
N ALA A 186 -8.62 24.99 2.66
CA ALA A 186 -7.26 25.39 3.02
C ALA A 186 -6.25 24.25 2.83
N GLU A 187 -6.62 23.01 3.15
CA GLU A 187 -5.78 21.83 2.88
C GLU A 187 -5.67 21.55 1.38
N VAL A 188 -6.78 21.67 0.63
CA VAL A 188 -6.75 21.56 -0.84
C VAL A 188 -5.78 22.58 -1.44
N GLU A 189 -5.89 23.86 -1.05
CA GLU A 189 -4.98 24.91 -1.49
C GLU A 189 -3.52 24.59 -1.13
N TYR A 190 -3.27 24.13 0.10
CA TYR A 190 -1.93 23.78 0.54
C TYR A 190 -1.32 22.62 -0.26
N ILE A 191 -2.08 21.55 -0.49
CA ILE A 191 -1.62 20.41 -1.30
C ILE A 191 -1.37 20.88 -2.74
N SER A 192 -2.32 21.60 -3.34
CA SER A 192 -2.25 22.03 -4.74
C SER A 192 -1.18 23.06 -5.03
N TYR A 193 -0.85 23.95 -4.09
CA TYR A 193 0.07 25.06 -4.38
C TYR A 193 1.38 25.00 -3.59
N THR A 194 1.49 24.14 -2.58
CA THR A 194 2.72 23.97 -1.79
C THR A 194 3.35 22.60 -1.97
N LEU A 195 2.60 21.52 -1.74
CA LEU A 195 3.19 20.17 -1.80
C LEU A 195 3.40 19.69 -3.24
N TYR A 196 2.39 19.91 -4.09
CA TYR A 196 2.38 19.53 -5.50
C TYR A 196 1.96 20.74 -6.34
N PRO A 197 2.80 21.77 -6.49
CA PRO A 197 2.45 22.97 -7.27
C PRO A 197 2.26 22.69 -8.77
N PRO A 198 1.47 23.48 -9.52
CA PRO A 198 1.30 23.34 -10.97
C PRO A 198 2.52 23.86 -11.76
N VAL A 199 3.71 23.36 -11.44
CA VAL A 199 4.99 23.72 -12.06
C VAL A 199 5.49 22.51 -12.85
N PHE A 200 5.55 22.65 -14.16
CA PHE A 200 5.80 21.55 -15.10
C PHE A 200 7.16 21.61 -15.81
N ASP A 201 8.10 22.38 -15.26
CA ASP A 201 9.48 22.49 -15.79
C ASP A 201 10.41 21.35 -15.31
N GLY A 202 9.89 20.40 -14.53
CA GLY A 202 10.64 19.28 -13.96
C GLY A 202 11.30 19.57 -12.60
N SER A 203 11.31 20.82 -12.13
CA SER A 203 11.99 21.21 -10.87
C SER A 203 11.40 20.56 -9.61
N VAL A 204 10.16 20.09 -9.67
CA VAL A 204 9.42 19.49 -8.55
C VAL A 204 9.13 18.00 -8.74
N GLY A 205 9.78 17.36 -9.72
CA GLY A 205 9.69 15.91 -9.96
C GLY A 205 8.71 15.49 -11.05
N TYR A 206 8.02 16.43 -11.71
CA TYR A 206 7.10 16.15 -12.83
C TYR A 206 7.12 17.26 -13.88
N THR A 207 6.72 16.90 -15.10
CA THR A 207 6.68 17.79 -16.28
C THR A 207 5.31 17.88 -16.93
N THR A 208 4.30 17.22 -16.37
CA THR A 208 2.93 17.19 -16.90
C THR A 208 1.90 17.15 -15.77
N PRO A 209 0.64 17.56 -16.02
CA PRO A 209 -0.47 17.39 -15.07
C PRO A 209 -0.66 15.92 -14.63
N THR A 210 -0.48 14.97 -15.56
CA THR A 210 -0.51 13.54 -15.26
C THR A 210 0.59 13.15 -14.29
N GLY A 211 1.84 13.56 -14.53
CA GLY A 211 2.97 13.25 -13.64
C GLY A 211 2.82 13.88 -12.25
N ARG A 212 2.17 15.04 -12.14
CA ARG A 212 1.82 15.63 -10.84
C ARG A 212 0.81 14.79 -10.07
N SER A 213 -0.25 14.35 -10.75
CA SER A 213 -1.28 13.49 -10.15
C SER A 213 -0.71 12.13 -9.75
N GLU A 214 0.07 11.52 -10.63
CA GLU A 214 0.78 10.27 -10.37
C GLU A 214 1.69 10.40 -9.14
N LEU A 215 2.58 11.40 -9.08
CA LEU A 215 3.48 11.56 -7.95
C LEU A 215 2.74 11.78 -6.63
N MET A 216 1.64 12.55 -6.65
CA MET A 216 0.80 12.73 -5.48
C MET A 216 0.21 11.40 -5.00
N ILE A 217 -0.32 10.57 -5.90
CA ILE A 217 -0.90 9.27 -5.55
C ILE A 217 0.19 8.31 -5.04
N THR A 218 1.32 8.25 -5.75
CA THR A 218 2.49 7.44 -5.41
C THR A 218 2.95 7.73 -3.98
N GLU A 219 3.15 8.99 -3.63
CA GLU A 219 3.58 9.38 -2.29
C GLU A 219 2.49 9.20 -1.24
N ALA A 220 1.30 9.76 -1.48
CA ALA A 220 0.24 9.81 -0.49
C ALA A 220 -0.22 8.40 -0.07
N PHE A 221 -0.42 7.50 -1.04
CA PHE A 221 -1.05 6.20 -0.80
C PHE A 221 -0.09 5.03 -0.69
N PHE A 222 1.16 5.15 -1.16
CA PHE A 222 2.11 4.03 -1.22
C PHE A 222 3.47 4.36 -0.60
N THR A 223 4.30 5.12 -1.31
CA THR A 223 5.73 5.19 -1.01
C THR A 223 6.02 5.91 0.31
N CYS A 224 5.25 6.94 0.69
CA CYS A 224 5.44 7.54 2.02
C CYS A 224 5.19 6.57 3.18
N ASN A 225 4.39 5.51 3.00
CA ASN A 225 4.17 4.51 4.04
C ASN A 225 5.44 3.71 4.36
N THR A 226 6.37 3.54 3.41
CA THR A 226 7.70 2.94 3.70
C THR A 226 8.57 3.88 4.56
N ASN A 227 8.48 5.19 4.33
CA ASN A 227 9.11 6.21 5.17
C ASN A 227 8.50 6.27 6.58
N PHE A 228 7.18 6.12 6.71
CA PHE A 228 6.51 6.10 8.02
C PHE A 228 6.98 4.93 8.86
N LEU A 229 7.10 3.75 8.25
CA LEU A 229 7.67 2.57 8.89
C LEU A 229 9.13 2.79 9.29
N ALA A 230 9.96 3.33 8.40
CA ALA A 230 11.36 3.61 8.73
C ALA A 230 11.49 4.51 9.96
N ARG A 231 10.74 5.62 10.00
CA ARG A 231 10.76 6.58 11.10
C ARG A 231 10.17 6.03 12.40
N ALA A 232 9.15 5.19 12.31
CA ALA A 232 8.55 4.54 13.47
C ALA A 232 9.55 3.63 14.19
N TYR A 233 10.41 2.92 13.46
CA TYR A 233 11.41 2.02 14.01
C TYR A 233 12.81 2.67 14.13
N ASP A 234 12.85 3.98 14.41
CA ASP A 234 14.10 4.74 14.62
C ASP A 234 15.13 4.59 13.49
N ASN A 235 14.65 4.50 12.25
CA ASN A 235 15.45 4.25 11.04
C ASN A 235 16.23 2.91 11.05
N ASN A 236 15.92 2.00 11.97
CA ASN A 236 16.52 0.66 12.07
C ASN A 236 15.74 -0.37 11.26
N VAL A 237 15.62 -0.10 9.96
CA VAL A 237 14.91 -0.94 8.98
C VAL A 237 15.79 -1.20 7.77
N PHE A 238 15.38 -2.15 6.93
CA PHE A 238 15.96 -2.36 5.60
C PHE A 238 14.94 -1.93 4.55
N ASN A 239 15.17 -0.81 3.88
CA ASN A 239 14.28 -0.35 2.82
C ASN A 239 14.90 -0.57 1.43
N TYR A 240 14.09 -0.98 0.46
CA TYR A 240 14.49 -1.07 -0.94
C TYR A 240 13.57 -0.25 -1.85
N MET A 241 14.08 0.11 -3.01
CA MET A 241 13.33 0.69 -4.11
C MET A 241 13.48 -0.24 -5.31
N PHE A 242 12.36 -0.74 -5.84
CA PHE A 242 12.37 -1.44 -7.12
C PHE A 242 12.28 -0.40 -8.23
N SER A 243 13.23 -0.41 -9.17
CA SER A 243 13.34 0.62 -10.21
C SER A 243 13.46 0.03 -11.62
N VAL A 244 13.10 -1.24 -11.79
CA VAL A 244 13.01 -1.86 -13.11
C VAL A 244 11.82 -1.26 -13.85
N SER A 245 12.11 -0.37 -14.82
CA SER A 245 11.08 0.27 -15.65
C SER A 245 10.09 -0.75 -16.24
N PRO A 246 8.77 -0.47 -16.29
CA PRO A 246 8.14 0.78 -15.86
C PRO A 246 8.08 0.96 -14.34
N SER A 247 8.14 -0.11 -13.55
CA SER A 247 8.10 -0.09 -12.09
C SER A 247 6.76 0.44 -11.58
N LEU A 248 5.71 -0.15 -12.12
CA LEU A 248 4.34 0.03 -11.66
C LEU A 248 4.12 -0.74 -10.35
N HIS A 249 3.00 -0.46 -9.70
CA HIS A 249 2.58 -1.20 -8.52
C HIS A 249 2.50 -2.71 -8.81
N GLY A 250 3.24 -3.50 -8.04
CA GLY A 250 3.27 -4.96 -8.18
C GLY A 250 4.22 -5.52 -9.26
N ASP A 251 4.96 -4.67 -9.99
CA ASP A 251 5.96 -5.14 -10.96
C ASP A 251 7.09 -5.98 -10.32
N ASP A 252 7.28 -5.89 -9.00
CA ASP A 252 8.26 -6.65 -8.22
C ASP A 252 7.76 -8.03 -7.76
N ILE A 253 6.46 -8.35 -7.92
CA ILE A 253 5.87 -9.63 -7.51
C ILE A 253 6.43 -10.81 -8.32
N PRO A 254 6.54 -10.76 -9.66
CA PRO A 254 7.15 -11.84 -10.43
C PRO A 254 8.61 -12.12 -10.05
N TYR A 255 9.33 -11.11 -9.52
CA TYR A 255 10.70 -11.28 -9.02
C TYR A 255 10.70 -11.92 -7.63
N THR A 256 9.75 -11.54 -6.78
CA THR A 256 9.56 -12.09 -5.43
C THR A 256 9.27 -13.58 -5.47
N TYR A 257 8.34 -14.01 -6.33
CA TYR A 257 7.91 -15.41 -6.46
C TYR A 257 8.48 -16.10 -7.69
N TYR A 258 9.66 -15.66 -8.13
CA TYR A 258 10.34 -16.24 -9.27
C TYR A 258 10.49 -17.76 -9.17
N ASP A 259 9.91 -18.48 -10.13
CA ASP A 259 9.96 -19.94 -10.24
C ASP A 259 10.60 -20.41 -11.56
N GLY A 260 11.05 -19.46 -12.39
CA GLY A 260 11.75 -19.71 -13.65
C GLY A 260 11.54 -18.56 -14.65
N PRO A 261 12.22 -18.61 -15.81
CA PRO A 261 12.13 -17.56 -16.82
C PRO A 261 10.68 -17.33 -17.28
N SER A 262 10.22 -16.08 -17.21
CA SER A 262 8.87 -15.69 -17.60
C SER A 262 8.89 -14.30 -18.26
N ALA A 263 7.86 -13.97 -19.04
CA ALA A 263 7.79 -12.67 -19.72
C ALA A 263 7.67 -11.48 -18.75
N SER A 264 7.24 -11.73 -17.51
CA SER A 264 7.09 -10.71 -16.46
C SER A 264 8.39 -10.40 -15.71
N VAL A 265 9.45 -11.16 -15.95
CA VAL A 265 10.76 -11.01 -15.30
C VAL A 265 11.80 -10.66 -16.35
N LYS A 266 12.33 -9.44 -16.27
CA LYS A 266 13.29 -8.90 -17.25
C LYS A 266 14.71 -9.36 -16.99
N ASN A 267 15.00 -9.81 -15.77
CA ASN A 267 16.31 -10.29 -15.36
C ASN A 267 16.20 -11.34 -14.26
N ASP A 268 16.46 -12.59 -14.63
CA ASP A 268 16.43 -13.75 -13.73
C ASP A 268 17.44 -13.63 -12.57
N THR A 269 18.60 -13.01 -12.82
CA THR A 269 19.62 -12.83 -11.77
C THR A 269 19.15 -11.85 -10.70
N LEU A 270 18.50 -10.75 -11.09
CA LEU A 270 17.88 -9.81 -10.15
C LEU A 270 16.80 -10.51 -9.34
N ALA A 271 15.96 -11.34 -9.97
CA ALA A 271 14.91 -12.07 -9.27
C ALA A 271 15.48 -13.01 -8.20
N VAL A 272 16.53 -13.77 -8.53
CA VAL A 272 17.22 -14.63 -7.55
C VAL A 272 17.85 -13.80 -6.43
N ILE A 273 18.49 -12.66 -6.74
CA ILE A 273 19.06 -11.76 -5.73
C ILE A 273 17.98 -11.24 -4.76
N MET A 274 16.80 -10.86 -5.28
CA MET A 274 15.67 -10.43 -4.45
C MET A 274 15.18 -11.54 -3.52
N GLN A 275 15.01 -12.76 -4.04
CA GLN A 275 14.64 -13.92 -3.24
C GLN A 275 15.67 -14.23 -2.14
N GLU A 276 16.97 -14.09 -2.44
CA GLU A 276 18.02 -14.29 -1.46
C GLU A 276 17.98 -13.23 -0.34
N TYR A 277 17.77 -11.94 -0.66
CA TYR A 277 17.57 -10.91 0.37
C TYR A 277 16.37 -11.21 1.27
N PHE A 278 15.23 -11.56 0.69
CA PHE A 278 14.01 -11.86 1.43
C PHE A 278 14.18 -13.11 2.29
N THR A 279 14.78 -14.16 1.74
CA THR A 279 15.06 -15.41 2.47
C THR A 279 16.04 -15.17 3.62
N ASN A 280 17.13 -14.43 3.39
CA ASN A 280 18.09 -14.08 4.44
C ASN A 280 17.43 -13.28 5.56
N PHE A 281 16.58 -12.31 5.21
CA PHE A 281 15.85 -11.54 6.20
C PHE A 281 14.89 -12.42 7.01
N VAL A 282 14.11 -13.29 6.35
CA VAL A 282 13.24 -14.26 7.04
C VAL A 282 14.02 -15.15 8.01
N MET A 283 15.21 -15.60 7.60
CA MET A 283 16.01 -16.54 8.38
C MET A 283 16.79 -15.88 9.53
N THR A 284 17.23 -14.64 9.35
CA THR A 284 18.26 -14.02 10.22
C THR A 284 17.96 -12.59 10.67
N SER A 285 16.84 -12.00 10.23
CA SER A 285 16.53 -10.57 10.40
C SER A 285 17.53 -9.61 9.76
N ASN A 286 18.34 -10.09 8.83
CA ASN A 286 19.28 -9.31 8.04
C ASN A 286 19.23 -9.82 6.59
N PRO A 287 18.98 -8.94 5.58
CA PRO A 287 18.98 -9.36 4.18
C PRO A 287 20.36 -9.79 3.65
N ASN A 288 21.45 -9.33 4.28
CA ASN A 288 22.79 -9.54 3.76
C ASN A 288 23.23 -11.01 3.82
N GLY A 289 23.92 -11.46 2.78
CA GLY A 289 24.44 -12.82 2.63
C GLY A 289 25.67 -12.85 1.73
N ALA A 290 26.36 -13.99 1.67
CA ALA A 290 27.54 -14.14 0.83
C ALA A 290 27.16 -14.04 -0.66
N GLY A 291 27.92 -13.26 -1.44
CA GLY A 291 27.68 -13.09 -2.88
C GLY A 291 26.65 -12.01 -3.24
N LEU A 292 25.96 -11.44 -2.26
CA LEU A 292 25.02 -10.35 -2.46
C LEU A 292 25.70 -8.98 -2.38
N PRO A 293 25.23 -7.98 -3.17
CA PRO A 293 25.51 -6.59 -2.89
C PRO A 293 25.11 -6.22 -1.45
N ALA A 294 25.76 -5.21 -0.88
CA ALA A 294 25.45 -4.78 0.48
C ALA A 294 24.07 -4.11 0.51
N PHE A 295 23.16 -4.66 1.31
CA PHE A 295 21.88 -4.04 1.62
C PHE A 295 22.05 -3.16 2.87
N PRO A 296 22.03 -1.82 2.72
CA PRO A 296 22.22 -0.90 3.84
C PRO A 296 21.03 -0.93 4.80
N THR A 297 21.30 -0.75 6.09
CA THR A 297 20.27 -0.27 7.02
C THR A 297 19.88 1.15 6.61
N TYR A 298 18.59 1.51 6.70
CA TYR A 298 18.10 2.83 6.32
C TYR A 298 18.87 3.98 6.97
N GLY A 299 18.99 3.92 8.30
CA GLY A 299 19.88 4.75 9.10
C GLY A 299 19.62 6.26 8.99
N ALA A 300 20.53 7.05 9.56
CA ALA A 300 20.43 8.51 9.55
C ALA A 300 20.60 9.13 8.15
N SER A 301 21.23 8.39 7.23
CA SER A 301 21.45 8.83 5.85
C SER A 301 20.26 8.57 4.92
N ALA A 302 19.15 8.01 5.44
CA ALA A 302 17.95 7.64 4.67
C ALA A 302 18.32 6.92 3.36
N THR A 303 19.04 5.81 3.48
CA THR A 303 19.59 5.07 2.34
C THR A 303 18.79 3.80 2.08
N VAL A 304 18.38 3.60 0.83
CA VAL A 304 17.66 2.39 0.39
C VAL A 304 18.54 1.56 -0.53
N LEU A 305 18.23 0.27 -0.67
CA LEU A 305 18.80 -0.54 -1.75
C LEU A 305 18.00 -0.32 -3.04
N ASP A 306 18.65 0.16 -4.10
CA ASP A 306 18.07 0.17 -5.44
C ASP A 306 18.16 -1.22 -6.07
N LEU A 307 17.01 -1.74 -6.50
CA LEU A 307 16.87 -2.98 -7.25
C LEU A 307 16.60 -2.62 -8.72
N ASN A 308 17.69 -2.44 -9.47
CA ASN A 308 17.67 -2.07 -10.89
C ASN A 308 18.31 -3.16 -11.77
N LEU A 309 17.99 -3.15 -13.06
CA LEU A 309 18.59 -4.05 -14.04
C LEU A 309 20.10 -3.83 -14.26
N THR A 310 20.60 -2.60 -14.04
CA THR A 310 21.98 -2.23 -14.36
C THR A 310 22.88 -2.29 -13.14
N THR A 311 22.43 -1.73 -12.01
CA THR A 311 23.20 -1.66 -10.76
C THR A 311 22.30 -1.95 -9.58
N ILE A 312 22.72 -2.84 -8.69
CA ILE A 312 22.07 -3.08 -7.41
C ILE A 312 22.95 -2.46 -6.34
N GLY A 313 22.44 -1.48 -5.60
CA GLY A 313 23.28 -0.76 -4.65
C GLY A 313 22.57 0.34 -3.87
N PRO A 314 23.27 0.92 -2.87
CA PRO A 314 22.69 1.95 -2.02
C PRO A 314 22.46 3.26 -2.78
N ILE A 315 21.28 3.86 -2.61
CA ILE A 315 20.95 5.20 -3.10
C ILE A 315 20.22 5.99 -2.00
N PRO A 316 20.18 7.34 -2.07
CA PRO A 316 19.29 8.13 -1.23
C PRO A 316 17.83 7.75 -1.47
N ASP A 317 17.06 7.66 -0.41
CA ASP A 317 15.63 7.40 -0.46
C ASP A 317 14.88 8.59 -1.09
N ASN A 318 14.10 8.32 -2.15
CA ASN A 318 13.32 9.35 -2.82
C ASN A 318 12.12 9.84 -1.98
N VAL A 319 11.71 9.09 -0.96
CA VAL A 319 10.61 9.45 -0.05
C VAL A 319 11.05 9.98 1.32
N ALA A 320 12.34 10.20 1.52
CA ALA A 320 12.85 10.97 2.65
C ALA A 320 12.65 12.48 2.43
N ASN A 321 11.39 12.92 2.35
CA ASN A 321 11.03 14.28 1.98
C ASN A 321 9.91 14.89 2.86
N GLU A 322 9.75 16.21 2.80
CA GLU A 322 8.78 16.97 3.61
C GLU A 322 7.32 16.63 3.30
N ARG A 323 7.01 16.16 2.09
CA ARG A 323 5.63 15.78 1.72
C ARG A 323 5.20 14.54 2.50
N CYS A 324 6.08 13.55 2.64
CA CYS A 324 5.83 12.40 3.51
C CYS A 324 5.65 12.81 4.97
N LEU A 325 6.45 13.75 5.48
CA LEU A 325 6.25 14.28 6.85
C LEU A 325 4.87 14.92 7.03
N TRP A 326 4.36 15.58 5.99
CA TRP A 326 3.02 16.18 5.99
C TRP A 326 1.92 15.12 5.93
N TRP A 327 2.01 14.18 4.98
CA TRP A 327 1.03 13.10 4.82
C TRP A 327 0.87 12.28 6.10
N GLN A 328 1.95 11.98 6.81
CA GLN A 328 1.88 11.19 8.04
C GLN A 328 1.01 11.82 9.13
N LYS A 329 0.92 13.16 9.17
CA LYS A 329 0.14 13.88 10.19
C LYS A 329 -1.36 13.64 10.04
N GLY A 330 -1.83 13.22 8.87
CA GLY A 330 -3.26 13.02 8.62
C GLY A 330 -4.06 14.31 8.64
N LEU A 331 -3.50 15.43 8.15
CA LEU A 331 -4.16 16.75 8.20
C LEU A 331 -5.28 16.92 7.18
N TYR A 332 -5.40 16.02 6.21
CA TYR A 332 -6.44 16.02 5.18
C TYR A 332 -7.76 15.36 5.64
N ALA A 333 -7.84 14.92 6.90
CA ALA A 333 -8.81 13.98 7.43
C ALA A 333 -9.64 14.55 8.58
#